data_AF-A0A7V1Q270-F1
#
_entry.id   AF-A0A7V1Q270-F1
#
_cell.length_a   1.000
_cell.length_b   1.000
_cell.length_c   1.000
_cell.angle_alpha   90.00
_cell.angle_beta   90.00
_cell.angle_gamma   90.00
#
_symmetry.space_group_name_H-M   'P 1'
#
loop_
_entity.id
_entity.type
_entity.pdbx_description
1 polymer ?
#
loop_
_entity_poly.entity_id
_entity_poly.type
_entity_poly.pdbx_seq_one_letter_code
_entity_poly.pdbx_strand_id
1 'polypeptide(L)'
;MVDLPDKASPWVQSTSVRVSEFRATPRGPVSTILSFIAGLVVLVLFLIVLIPLLVIGLILGLLFYVYFIVKRALFRAHTPNGHIGPVRTDGRSNVRVITKD
;
A
#
# COMPACT_ATOMS: atom_id res chain seq x y z
N MET A 1 -30.90 -19.58 -37.23
CA MET A 1 -29.77 -19.64 -38.19
C MET A 1 -29.53 -18.20 -38.63
N VAL A 2 -28.48 -17.56 -38.11
CA VAL A 2 -28.12 -16.18 -38.46
C VAL A 2 -26.96 -16.29 -39.44
N ASP A 3 -27.22 -16.02 -40.71
CA ASP A 3 -26.20 -15.95 -41.75
C ASP A 3 -25.30 -14.73 -41.49
N LEU A 4 -24.02 -15.00 -41.23
CA LEU A 4 -22.97 -13.99 -41.23
C LEU A 4 -22.60 -13.67 -42.69
N PRO A 5 -22.63 -12.41 -43.14
CA PRO A 5 -22.17 -12.06 -44.47
C PRO A 5 -20.65 -12.21 -44.56
N ASP A 6 -20.24 -13.23 -45.30
CA ASP A 6 -18.87 -13.73 -45.52
C ASP A 6 -18.00 -12.83 -46.43
N LYS A 7 -18.24 -11.52 -46.44
CA LYS A 7 -17.48 -10.56 -47.25
C LYS A 7 -17.04 -9.36 -46.42
N ALA A 8 -16.02 -9.58 -45.59
CA ALA A 8 -15.26 -8.51 -44.99
C ALA A 8 -14.82 -7.54 -46.09
N SER A 9 -15.26 -6.28 -45.99
CA SER A 9 -14.97 -5.25 -46.98
C SER A 9 -13.46 -5.07 -47.16
N PRO A 10 -12.97 -4.79 -48.38
CA PRO A 10 -11.53 -4.69 -48.69
C PRO A 10 -10.81 -3.60 -47.88
N TRP A 11 -11.56 -2.60 -47.40
CA TRP A 11 -11.06 -1.53 -46.52
C TRP A 11 -10.71 -2.03 -45.11
N VAL A 12 -11.39 -3.06 -44.61
CA VAL A 12 -11.12 -3.65 -43.29
C VAL A 12 -9.85 -4.51 -43.34
N GLN A 13 -9.62 -5.23 -44.45
CA GLN A 13 -8.42 -6.04 -44.65
C GLN A 13 -7.15 -5.18 -44.82
N SER A 14 -7.23 -4.05 -45.55
CA SER A 14 -6.07 -3.18 -45.73
C SER A 14 -5.65 -2.48 -44.43
N THR A 15 -6.61 -2.21 -43.54
CA THR A 15 -6.34 -1.57 -42.25
C THR A 15 -5.69 -2.56 -41.27
N SER A 16 -6.16 -3.80 -41.21
CA SER A 16 -5.58 -4.82 -40.32
C SER A 16 -4.14 -5.21 -40.72
N VAL A 17 -3.84 -5.27 -42.02
CA VAL A 17 -2.50 -5.58 -42.53
C VAL A 17 -1.48 -4.49 -42.19
N ARG A 18 -1.85 -3.20 -42.32
CA ARG A 18 -0.94 -2.09 -41.97
C ARG A 18 -0.63 -2.03 -40.48
N VAL A 19 -1.61 -2.34 -39.62
CA VAL A 19 -1.40 -2.35 -38.16
C VAL A 19 -0.45 -3.49 -37.75
N SER A 20 -0.48 -4.63 -38.44
CA SER A 20 0.50 -5.70 -38.21
C SER A 20 1.92 -5.34 -38.68
N GLU A 21 2.08 -4.60 -39.78
CA GLU A 21 3.40 -4.17 -40.27
C GLU A 21 4.11 -3.19 -39.34
N PHE A 22 3.38 -2.25 -38.72
CA PHE A 22 3.94 -1.33 -37.73
C PHE A 22 4.36 -2.04 -36.42
N ARG A 23 3.81 -3.22 -36.14
CA ARG A 23 4.14 -4.01 -34.94
C ARG A 23 5.31 -4.97 -35.17
N ALA A 24 5.58 -5.32 -36.42
CA ALA A 24 6.50 -6.38 -36.81
C ALA A 24 7.78 -5.88 -37.48
N THR A 25 8.14 -4.60 -37.33
CA THR A 25 9.51 -4.19 -37.69
C THR A 25 10.46 -4.88 -36.72
N PRO A 26 11.32 -5.82 -37.19
CA PRO A 26 12.25 -6.49 -36.31
C PRO A 26 13.19 -5.43 -35.74
N ARG A 27 13.02 -5.15 -34.45
CA ARG A 27 13.93 -4.34 -33.67
C ARG A 27 15.29 -5.00 -33.75
N GLY A 28 16.20 -4.42 -34.56
CA GLY A 28 17.55 -4.93 -34.72
C GLY A 28 18.26 -5.04 -33.36
N PRO A 29 19.31 -5.88 -33.25
CA PRO A 29 19.95 -6.19 -31.97
C PRO A 29 20.38 -4.94 -31.18
N VAL A 30 20.77 -3.88 -31.89
CA VAL A 30 21.12 -2.56 -31.33
C VAL A 30 19.94 -1.93 -30.59
N SER A 31 18.74 -1.94 -31.17
CA SER A 31 17.54 -1.34 -30.54
C SER A 31 17.09 -2.09 -29.29
N THR A 32 17.31 -3.41 -29.24
CA THR A 32 17.05 -4.23 -28.05
C THR A 32 18.02 -3.84 -26.92
N ILE A 33 19.32 -3.71 -27.20
CA ILE A 33 20.33 -3.32 -26.21
C ILE A 33 20.01 -1.92 -25.65
N LEU A 34 19.69 -0.95 -26.51
CA LEU A 34 19.28 0.39 -26.09
C LEU A 34 18.05 0.38 -25.19
N SER A 35 17.02 -0.42 -25.53
CA SER A 35 15.83 -0.55 -24.68
C SER A 35 16.14 -1.17 -23.32
N PHE A 36 17.09 -2.10 -23.26
CA PHE A 36 17.51 -2.74 -22.02
C PHE A 36 18.26 -1.77 -21.11
N ILE A 37 19.18 -0.98 -21.67
CA ILE A 37 19.90 0.06 -20.94
C ILE A 37 18.93 1.12 -20.43
N ALA A 38 18.00 1.58 -21.27
CA ALA A 38 16.97 2.53 -20.85
C ALA A 38 16.11 1.97 -19.71
N GLY A 39 15.70 0.70 -19.81
CA GLY A 39 14.97 0.01 -18.73
C GLY A 39 15.77 -0.08 -17.44
N LEU A 40 17.06 -0.37 -17.52
CA LEU A 40 17.96 -0.43 -16.36
C LEU A 40 18.08 0.93 -15.67
N VAL A 41 18.25 2.01 -16.44
CA VAL A 41 18.32 3.38 -15.92
C VAL A 41 17.02 3.74 -15.21
N VAL A 42 15.87 3.45 -15.83
CA VAL A 42 14.55 3.71 -15.23
C VAL A 42 14.37 2.92 -13.93
N LEU A 43 14.77 1.65 -13.91
CA LEU A 43 14.71 0.80 -12.73
C LEU A 43 15.56 1.38 -11.59
N VAL A 44 16.79 1.79 -11.87
CA VAL A 44 17.70 2.38 -10.87
C VAL A 44 17.11 3.67 -10.32
N LEU A 45 16.65 4.57 -11.19
CA LEU A 45 16.00 5.82 -10.76
C LEU A 45 14.75 5.55 -9.91
N PHE A 46 13.95 4.55 -10.30
CA PHE A 46 12.77 4.15 -9.54
C PHE A 46 13.14 3.62 -8.15
N LEU A 47 14.17 2.78 -8.04
CA LEU A 47 14.64 2.28 -6.74
C LEU A 47 15.17 3.41 -5.85
N ILE A 48 15.92 4.36 -6.43
CA ILE A 48 16.45 5.51 -5.69
C ILE A 48 15.32 6.33 -5.05
N VAL A 49 14.15 6.41 -5.68
CA VAL A 49 12.98 7.11 -5.13
C VAL A 49 12.17 6.21 -4.20
N LEU A 50 11.98 4.94 -4.56
CA LEU A 50 11.13 4.01 -3.81
C LEU A 50 11.71 3.67 -2.44
N ILE A 51 13.02 3.42 -2.36
CA ILE A 51 13.69 3.06 -1.11
C ILE A 51 13.50 4.13 -0.02
N PRO A 52 13.86 5.42 -0.24
CA PRO A 52 13.67 6.45 0.78
C PRO A 52 12.19 6.64 1.11
N LEU A 53 11.29 6.52 0.14
CA LEU A 53 9.85 6.63 0.39
C LEU A 53 9.35 5.53 1.34
N LEU A 54 9.82 4.29 1.16
CA LEU A 54 9.52 3.18 2.07
C LEU A 54 10.07 3.42 3.47
N VAL A 55 11.31 3.93 3.59
CA VAL A 55 11.90 4.25 4.90
C VAL A 55 11.09 5.33 5.61
N ILE A 56 10.72 6.40 4.91
CA ILE A 56 9.87 7.47 5.47
C ILE A 56 8.53 6.91 5.92
N GLY A 57 7.89 6.09 5.10
CA GLY A 57 6.61 5.44 5.44
C GLY A 57 6.72 4.57 6.70
N LEU A 58 7.81 3.82 6.84
CA LEU A 58 8.06 2.97 8.01
C LEU A 58 8.25 3.81 9.28
N ILE A 59 9.06 4.88 9.21
CA ILE A 59 9.27 5.80 10.33
C ILE A 59 7.95 6.44 10.76
N LEU A 60 7.17 6.95 9.81
CA LEU A 60 5.86 7.54 10.11
C LEU A 60 4.91 6.52 10.73
N GLY A 61 4.85 5.30 10.18
CA GLY A 61 4.05 4.20 10.73
C GLY A 61 4.43 3.86 12.17
N LEU A 62 5.73 3.81 12.47
CA LEU A 62 6.23 3.59 13.83
C LEU A 62 5.86 4.73 14.77
N LEU A 63 6.01 5.99 14.34
CA LEU A 63 5.61 7.15 15.12
C LEU A 63 4.12 7.14 15.44
N PHE A 64 3.28 6.85 14.44
CA PHE A 64 1.84 6.70 14.65
C PHE A 64 1.53 5.57 15.62
N TYR A 65 2.18 4.40 15.46
CA TYR A 65 1.99 3.26 16.36
C TYR A 65 2.29 3.63 17.82
N VAL A 66 3.44 4.26 18.08
CA VAL A 66 3.81 4.73 19.42
C VAL A 66 2.83 5.77 19.93
N TYR A 67 2.45 6.74 19.10
CA TYR A 67 1.47 7.76 19.45
C TYR A 67 0.13 7.15 19.88
N PHE A 68 -0.38 6.16 19.15
CA PHE A 68 -1.63 5.48 19.50
C PHE A 68 -1.51 4.67 20.80
N ILE A 69 -0.38 4.02 21.05
CA ILE A 69 -0.14 3.32 22.32
C ILE A 69 -0.17 4.29 23.49
N VAL A 70 0.59 5.39 23.41
CA VAL A 70 0.69 6.39 24.48
C VAL A 70 -0.67 7.05 24.70
N LYS A 71 -1.35 7.46 23.63
CA LYS A 71 -2.71 8.02 23.70
C LYS A 71 -3.65 7.05 24.41
N ARG A 72 -3.66 5.76 24.03
CA ARG A 72 -4.51 4.75 24.67
C ARG A 72 -4.16 4.54 26.15
N ALA A 73 -2.88 4.60 26.51
CA ALA A 73 -2.45 4.49 27.91
C ALA A 73 -2.94 5.70 28.74
N LEU A 74 -2.81 6.92 28.22
CA LEU A 74 -3.28 8.13 28.89
C LEU A 74 -4.80 8.17 29.03
N PHE A 75 -5.55 7.74 28.01
CA PHE A 75 -7.01 7.62 28.10
C PHE A 75 -7.44 6.61 29.17
N ARG A 76 -6.70 5.52 29.36
CA ARG A 76 -6.95 4.56 30.46
C ARG A 76 -6.58 5.11 31.85
N ALA A 77 -5.60 6.02 31.92
CA ALA A 77 -5.23 6.67 33.18
C ALA A 77 -6.25 7.74 33.61
N HIS A 78 -6.92 8.39 32.66
CA HIS A 78 -7.93 9.42 32.93
C HIS A 78 -9.33 8.90 33.27
N THR A 79 -9.56 7.58 33.28
CA THR A 79 -10.81 7.03 33.81
C THR A 79 -10.77 7.03 35.35
N PRO A 80 -11.67 7.76 36.05
CA PRO A 80 -11.64 7.91 37.51
C PRO A 80 -11.90 6.61 38.28
N ASN A 81 -12.22 5.50 37.58
CA ASN A 81 -12.44 4.16 38.15
C ASN A 81 -11.57 3.08 37.47
N GLY A 82 -10.41 3.47 36.91
CA GLY A 82 -9.52 2.54 36.22
C GLY A 82 -8.74 1.65 37.20
N HIS A 83 -8.99 0.34 37.20
CA HIS A 83 -8.15 -0.63 37.90
C HIS A 83 -6.72 -0.60 37.35
N ILE A 84 -5.74 -0.39 38.22
CA ILE A 84 -4.32 -0.58 37.89
C ILE A 84 -3.94 -1.95 38.46
N GLY A 85 -3.98 -2.98 37.62
CA GLY A 85 -3.78 -4.37 38.06
C GLY A 85 -4.91 -4.85 39.00
N PRO A 86 -4.62 -5.55 40.10
CA PRO A 86 -5.64 -6.04 41.04
C PRO A 86 -6.21 -4.95 41.96
N VAL A 87 -5.70 -3.72 41.90
CA VAL A 87 -6.04 -2.64 42.85
C VAL A 87 -6.96 -1.62 42.18
N ARG A 88 -8.16 -1.42 42.76
CA ARG A 88 -9.07 -0.33 42.39
C ARG A 88 -8.50 1.00 42.89
N THR A 89 -8.38 1.98 42.00
CA THR A 89 -7.92 3.35 42.31
C THR A 89 -8.95 4.19 43.09
N ASP A 90 -10.22 3.75 43.15
CA ASP A 90 -11.32 4.38 43.90
C ASP A 90 -11.10 4.40 45.43
N GLY A 91 -10.08 3.71 45.98
CA GLY A 91 -9.81 3.71 47.43
C GLY A 91 -10.92 3.07 48.30
N ARG A 92 -12.05 2.72 47.68
CA ARG A 92 -13.26 2.16 48.30
C ARG A 92 -13.04 0.77 48.89
N SER A 93 -12.00 0.05 48.46
CA SER A 93 -11.58 -1.23 49.06
C SER A 93 -10.77 -1.06 50.35
N ASN A 94 -10.26 0.14 50.66
CA ASN A 94 -9.50 0.42 51.88
C ASN A 94 -10.35 0.99 53.01
N VAL A 95 -11.63 1.30 52.76
CA VAL A 95 -12.56 1.71 53.82
C VAL A 95 -13.07 0.44 54.52
N ARG A 96 -12.29 -0.04 55.48
CA ARG A 96 -12.75 -1.04 56.45
C ARG A 96 -13.82 -0.36 57.30
N VAL A 97 -15.10 -0.61 57.00
CA VAL A 97 -16.21 -0.18 57.85
C VAL A 97 -16.06 -0.93 59.16
N ILE A 98 -15.54 -0.27 60.19
CA ILE A 98 -15.55 -0.79 61.56
C ILE A 98 -16.99 -0.65 62.03
N THR A 99 -17.78 -1.71 61.85
CA THR A 99 -19.05 -1.86 62.57
C THR A 99 -18.72 -1.94 64.05
N LYS A 100 -19.23 -0.98 64.81
CA LYS A 100 -19.11 -0.91 66.27
C LYS A 100 -20.26 -1.73 66.84
N ASP A 101 -19.93 -2.92 67.34
CA ASP A 101 -20.82 -3.71 68.19
C ASP A 101 -20.99 -3.04 69.57
#